data_AF-A0A969DRI3-F1
#
_entry.id   AF-A0A969DRI3-F1
#
_cell.length_a   1.000
_cell.length_b   1.000
_cell.length_c   1.000
_cell.angle_alpha   90.00
_cell.angle_beta   90.00
_cell.angle_gamma   90.00
#
_symmetry.space_group_name_H-M   'P 1'
#
loop_
_entity.id
_entity.type
_entity.pdbx_description
1 polymer ?
#
loop_
_entity_poly.entity_id
_entity_poly.type
_entity_poly.pdbx_seq_one_letter_code
_entity_poly.pdbx_strand_id
1 'polypeptide(L)'
;MTIIALFIIVFLFANIFTLFKRNVDARKSLRVKVEELHEEVNQRKQLEVLLRNVLNSSANGIVAFEPVLDIARHNIVDFTIATTNTQSAELIDKTHDEIKGKSFLEVFPESIRSGLFVCFVEVATKDQKFHDYISFVDRGQEKWLEIYAIKNDTGVVATFTDVTLKKNMSWR
;
A
#
# COMPACT_ATOMS: atom_id res chain seq x y z
N MET A 1 -36.47 -2.81 -63.40
CA MET A 1 -36.67 -2.12 -62.11
C MET A 1 -36.81 -3.07 -60.92
N THR A 2 -37.60 -4.15 -61.01
CA THR A 2 -37.84 -5.10 -59.90
C THR A 2 -36.61 -5.92 -59.48
N ILE A 3 -35.78 -6.36 -60.42
CA ILE A 3 -34.58 -7.18 -60.13
C ILE A 3 -33.54 -6.39 -59.31
N ILE A 4 -33.30 -5.12 -59.65
CA ILE A 4 -32.34 -4.26 -58.94
C ILE A 4 -32.80 -4.02 -57.49
N ALA A 5 -34.10 -3.78 -57.29
CA ALA A 5 -34.67 -3.62 -55.94
C ALA A 5 -34.47 -4.89 -55.09
N LEU A 6 -34.63 -6.08 -55.67
CA LEU A 6 -34.39 -7.35 -54.98
C LEU A 6 -32.92 -7.50 -54.55
N PHE A 7 -31.96 -7.16 -55.42
CA PHE A 7 -30.53 -7.19 -55.08
C PHE A 7 -30.19 -6.25 -53.92
N ILE A 8 -30.75 -5.03 -53.92
CA ILE A 8 -30.54 -4.05 -52.84
C ILE A 8 -31.09 -4.58 -51.52
N ILE A 9 -32.28 -5.20 -51.53
CA ILE A 9 -32.88 -5.78 -50.31
C ILE A 9 -32.02 -6.92 -49.77
N VAL A 10 -31.56 -7.83 -50.64
CA VAL A 10 -30.68 -8.95 -50.22
C VAL A 10 -29.37 -8.42 -49.65
N PHE A 11 -28.78 -7.41 -50.28
CA PHE A 11 -27.55 -6.77 -49.79
C PHE A 11 -27.75 -6.09 -48.43
N LEU A 12 -28.82 -5.31 -48.26
CA LEU A 12 -29.16 -4.68 -46.98
C LEU A 12 -29.42 -5.73 -45.89
N PHE A 13 -30.14 -6.81 -46.23
CA PHE A 13 -30.41 -7.89 -45.30
C PHE A 13 -29.12 -8.58 -44.86
N ALA A 14 -28.21 -8.90 -45.78
CA ALA A 14 -26.91 -9.49 -45.48
C ALA A 14 -26.04 -8.57 -44.59
N ASN A 15 -26.09 -7.26 -44.82
CA ASN A 15 -25.37 -6.29 -44.02
C ASN A 15 -25.94 -6.18 -42.59
N ILE A 16 -27.26 -6.09 -42.45
CA ILE A 16 -27.96 -6.09 -41.15
C ILE A 16 -27.65 -7.38 -40.38
N PHE A 17 -27.68 -8.53 -41.05
CA PHE A 17 -27.40 -9.82 -40.43
C PHE A 17 -25.95 -9.92 -39.94
N THR A 18 -24.99 -9.42 -40.73
CA THR A 18 -23.57 -9.34 -40.34
C THR A 18 -23.37 -8.41 -39.14
N LEU A 19 -24.00 -7.22 -39.16
CA LEU A 19 -23.97 -6.27 -38.04
C LEU A 19 -24.58 -6.87 -36.78
N PHE A 20 -25.71 -7.57 -36.92
CA PHE A 20 -26.37 -8.25 -35.81
C PHE A 20 -25.45 -9.33 -35.20
N LYS A 21 -24.85 -10.20 -36.02
CA LYS A 21 -23.88 -11.20 -35.56
C LYS A 21 -22.70 -10.56 -34.83
N ARG A 22 -22.08 -9.54 -35.42
CA ARG A 22 -20.97 -8.79 -34.78
C ARG A 22 -21.39 -8.20 -33.43
N ASN A 23 -22.61 -7.68 -33.32
CA ASN A 23 -23.12 -7.12 -32.06
C ASN A 23 -23.35 -8.21 -31.01
N VAL A 24 -23.90 -9.36 -31.40
CA VAL A 24 -24.08 -10.52 -30.51
C VAL A 24 -22.74 -11.05 -30.02
N ASP A 25 -21.76 -11.23 -30.92
CA ASP A 25 -20.43 -11.71 -30.57
C ASP A 25 -19.68 -10.72 -29.68
N ALA A 26 -19.74 -9.42 -30.00
CA ALA A 26 -19.14 -8.37 -29.17
C ALA A 26 -19.77 -8.30 -27.77
N ARG A 27 -21.10 -8.45 -27.66
CA ARG A 27 -21.78 -8.52 -26.35
C ARG A 27 -21.37 -9.77 -25.58
N LYS A 28 -21.18 -10.90 -26.26
CA LYS A 28 -20.74 -12.15 -25.63
C LYS A 28 -19.30 -12.03 -25.12
N SER A 29 -18.37 -11.51 -25.93
CA SER A 29 -16.98 -11.29 -25.49
C SER A 29 -16.90 -10.27 -24.36
N LEU A 30 -17.71 -9.21 -24.41
CA LEU A 30 -17.79 -8.23 -23.32
C LEU A 30 -18.26 -8.88 -22.02
N ARG A 31 -19.29 -9.73 -22.06
CA ARG A 31 -19.76 -10.46 -20.87
C ARG A 31 -18.68 -11.36 -20.27
N VAL A 32 -17.95 -12.10 -21.11
CA VAL A 32 -16.81 -12.93 -20.65
C VAL A 32 -15.73 -12.05 -20.02
N LYS A 33 -15.39 -10.92 -20.65
CA LYS A 33 -14.39 -9.99 -20.10
C LYS A 33 -14.81 -9.38 -18.76
N VAL A 34 -16.10 -9.08 -18.61
CA VAL A 34 -16.67 -8.61 -17.34
C VAL A 34 -16.56 -9.70 -16.28
N GLU A 35 -16.85 -10.95 -16.59
CA GLU A 35 -16.71 -12.07 -15.64
C GLU A 35 -15.24 -12.28 -15.22
N GLU A 36 -14.32 -12.33 -16.18
CA GLU A 36 -12.87 -12.41 -15.92
C GLU A 36 -12.39 -11.28 -15.00
N LEU A 37 -12.86 -10.05 -15.26
CA LEU A 37 -12.50 -8.89 -14.44
C LEU A 37 -13.07 -8.98 -13.02
N HIS A 38 -14.31 -9.47 -12.87
CA HIS A 38 -14.90 -9.70 -11.55
C HIS A 38 -14.11 -10.73 -10.75
N GLU A 39 -13.67 -11.80 -11.41
CA GLU A 39 -12.85 -12.83 -10.77
C GLU A 39 -11.49 -12.29 -10.35
N GLU A 40 -10.81 -11.51 -11.22
CA GLU A 40 -9.55 -10.86 -10.89
C GLU A 40 -9.70 -9.89 -9.69
N VAL A 41 -10.76 -9.07 -9.68
CA VAL A 41 -11.06 -8.17 -8.56
C VAL A 41 -11.31 -8.95 -7.27
N ASN A 42 -12.01 -10.07 -7.34
CA ASN A 42 -12.30 -10.89 -6.17
C ASN A 42 -11.01 -11.55 -5.62
N GLN A 43 -10.16 -12.09 -6.49
CA GLN A 43 -8.86 -12.64 -6.10
C GLN A 43 -7.97 -11.60 -5.44
N ARG A 44 -7.89 -10.38 -6.01
CA ARG A 44 -7.15 -9.26 -5.42
C ARG A 44 -7.67 -8.91 -4.02
N LYS A 45 -8.99 -8.80 -3.85
CA LYS A 45 -9.60 -8.54 -2.54
C LYS A 45 -9.29 -9.63 -1.52
N GLN A 46 -9.34 -10.89 -1.91
CA GLN A 46 -9.01 -12.01 -1.02
C GLN A 46 -7.54 -11.95 -0.58
N LEU A 47 -6.63 -11.64 -1.50
CA LEU A 47 -5.22 -11.47 -1.19
C LEU A 47 -4.97 -10.28 -0.26
N GLU A 48 -5.61 -9.14 -0.50
CA GLU A 48 -5.52 -7.96 0.38
C GLU A 48 -5.99 -8.28 1.81
N VAL A 49 -7.12 -8.98 1.94
CA VAL A 49 -7.65 -9.40 3.25
C VAL A 49 -6.68 -10.36 3.94
N LEU A 50 -6.12 -11.33 3.20
CA LEU A 50 -5.15 -12.27 3.74
C LEU A 50 -3.89 -11.55 4.25
N LEU A 51 -3.30 -10.67 3.43
CA LEU A 51 -2.12 -9.90 3.82
C LEU A 51 -2.39 -9.02 5.04
N ARG A 52 -3.54 -8.34 5.09
CA ARG A 52 -3.94 -7.56 6.25
C ARG A 52 -4.07 -8.42 7.51
N ASN A 53 -4.66 -9.60 7.40
CA ASN A 53 -4.79 -10.52 8.54
C ASN A 53 -3.42 -11.00 9.03
N VAL A 54 -2.50 -11.32 8.11
CA VAL A 54 -1.12 -11.70 8.46
C VAL A 54 -0.42 -10.55 9.19
N LEU A 55 -0.47 -9.34 8.65
CA LEU A 55 0.13 -8.15 9.29
C LEU A 55 -0.48 -7.86 10.67
N ASN A 56 -1.79 -8.01 10.82
CA ASN A 56 -2.49 -7.77 12.09
C ASN A 56 -2.30 -8.90 13.12
N SER A 57 -1.83 -10.08 12.72
CA SER A 57 -1.48 -11.17 13.65
C SER A 57 -0.12 -10.98 14.33
N SER A 58 0.70 -10.05 13.81
CA SER A 58 2.00 -9.71 14.39
C SER A 58 1.85 -8.93 15.69
N ALA A 59 2.58 -9.35 16.73
CA ALA A 59 2.73 -8.61 17.99
C ALA A 59 3.65 -7.38 17.87
N ASN A 60 4.32 -7.21 16.72
CA ASN A 60 5.10 -6.02 16.43
C ASN A 60 4.30 -5.05 15.57
N GLY A 61 4.49 -3.75 15.79
CA GLY A 61 3.99 -2.71 14.91
C GLY A 61 4.72 -2.74 13.57
N ILE A 62 4.00 -2.72 12.46
CA ILE A 62 4.57 -2.72 11.11
C ILE A 62 4.02 -1.51 10.36
N VAL A 63 4.91 -0.69 9.81
CA VAL A 63 4.57 0.50 9.03
C VAL A 63 5.36 0.51 7.72
N ALA A 64 4.68 0.78 6.62
CA ALA A 64 5.32 1.07 5.34
C ALA A 64 5.29 2.58 5.06
N PHE A 65 6.41 3.09 4.60
CA PHE A 65 6.64 4.49 4.28
C PHE A 65 7.02 4.62 2.80
N GLU A 66 6.37 5.54 2.10
CA GLU A 66 6.65 5.88 0.71
C GLU A 66 7.38 7.23 0.65
N PRO A 67 8.50 7.34 -0.09
CA PRO A 67 9.28 8.56 -0.12
C PRO A 67 8.55 9.67 -0.87
N VAL A 68 8.55 10.86 -0.30
CA VAL A 68 8.13 12.10 -0.97
C VAL A 68 9.38 12.77 -1.52
N LEU A 69 9.43 12.97 -2.83
CA LEU A 69 10.58 13.52 -3.54
C LEU A 69 10.39 14.99 -3.86
N ASP A 70 11.43 15.80 -3.64
CA ASP A 70 11.57 17.10 -4.30
C ASP A 70 11.98 16.84 -5.76
N ILE A 71 11.10 17.20 -6.69
CA ILE A 71 11.28 16.96 -8.13
C ILE A 71 12.51 17.68 -8.69
N ALA A 72 12.85 18.87 -8.16
CA ALA A 72 13.94 19.68 -8.70
C ALA A 72 15.32 19.12 -8.30
N ARG A 73 15.43 18.52 -7.11
CA ARG A 73 16.69 18.03 -6.55
C ARG A 73 16.80 16.51 -6.50
N HIS A 74 15.71 15.81 -6.79
CA HIS A 74 15.61 14.35 -6.77
C HIS A 74 16.04 13.73 -5.42
N ASN A 75 15.76 14.43 -4.32
CA ASN A 75 16.03 13.98 -2.96
C ASN A 75 14.73 13.73 -2.19
N ILE A 76 14.79 12.79 -1.26
CA ILE A 76 13.69 12.51 -0.34
C ILE A 76 13.62 13.66 0.66
N VAL A 77 12.44 14.30 0.75
CA VAL A 77 12.16 15.41 1.67
C VAL A 77 11.24 15.02 2.81
N ASP A 78 10.46 13.95 2.63
CA ASP A 78 9.56 13.40 3.64
C ASP A 78 9.20 11.95 3.27
N PHE A 79 8.39 11.30 4.08
CA PHE A 79 7.70 10.07 3.74
C PHE A 79 6.20 10.20 3.98
N THR A 80 5.41 9.49 3.19
CA THR A 80 3.99 9.28 3.45
C THR A 80 3.78 7.92 4.08
N ILE A 81 2.91 7.83 5.07
CA ILE A 81 2.58 6.55 5.73
C ILE A 81 1.60 5.77 4.86
N ALA A 82 2.11 4.78 4.13
CA ALA A 82 1.34 4.05 3.12
C ALA A 82 0.39 3.01 3.76
N THR A 83 0.89 2.26 4.75
CA THR A 83 0.07 1.29 5.50
C THR A 83 0.62 1.07 6.90
N THR A 84 -0.27 0.64 7.80
CA THR A 84 0.01 0.30 9.18
C THR A 84 -0.79 -0.95 9.56
N ASN A 85 -0.23 -1.81 10.42
CA ASN A 85 -1.02 -2.87 11.06
C ASN A 85 -1.66 -2.36 12.36
N THR A 86 -2.61 -3.12 12.93
CA THR A 86 -3.30 -2.76 14.18
C THR A 86 -2.32 -2.43 15.31
N GLN A 87 -1.26 -3.24 15.47
CA GLN A 87 -0.31 -3.07 16.56
C GLN A 87 0.46 -1.76 16.49
N SER A 88 0.85 -1.30 15.29
CA SER A 88 1.55 -0.03 15.14
C SER A 88 0.66 1.16 15.50
N ALA A 89 -0.62 1.13 15.12
CA ALA A 89 -1.58 2.18 15.51
C ALA A 89 -1.69 2.30 17.04
N GLU A 90 -1.77 1.17 17.74
CA GLU A 90 -1.77 1.12 19.21
C GLU A 90 -0.48 1.67 19.82
N LEU A 91 0.69 1.32 19.27
CA LEU A 91 1.99 1.81 19.76
C LEU A 91 2.16 3.33 19.58
N ILE A 92 1.54 3.89 18.53
CA ILE A 92 1.60 5.31 18.20
C ILE A 92 0.50 6.12 18.95
N ASP A 93 -0.39 5.44 19.69
CA ASP A 93 -1.57 6.01 20.36
C ASP A 93 -2.43 6.85 19.39
N LYS A 94 -2.59 6.35 18.16
CA LYS A 94 -3.37 6.99 17.08
C LYS A 94 -4.18 5.95 16.32
N THR A 95 -5.31 6.34 15.74
CA THR A 95 -6.12 5.47 14.88
C THR A 95 -5.51 5.31 13.49
N HIS A 96 -5.84 4.24 12.77
CA HIS A 96 -5.36 4.02 11.40
C HIS A 96 -5.66 5.20 10.46
N ASP A 97 -6.86 5.79 10.58
CA ASP A 97 -7.31 6.90 9.74
C ASP A 97 -6.58 8.22 10.04
N GLU A 98 -6.05 8.38 11.25
CA GLU A 98 -5.25 9.55 11.64
C GLU A 98 -3.82 9.47 11.13
N ILE A 99 -3.34 8.28 10.76
CA ILE A 99 -1.94 8.04 10.41
C ILE A 99 -1.79 7.78 8.91
N LYS A 100 -2.70 7.00 8.30
CA LYS A 100 -2.58 6.59 6.90
C LYS A 100 -2.66 7.79 5.96
N GLY A 101 -1.74 7.84 5.00
CA GLY A 101 -1.63 8.91 4.01
C GLY A 101 -1.08 10.22 4.58
N LYS A 102 -0.70 10.27 5.85
CA LYS A 102 -0.09 11.45 6.47
C LYS A 102 1.41 11.51 6.26
N SER A 103 1.94 12.71 6.41
CA SER A 103 3.38 12.98 6.45
C SER A 103 3.99 12.31 7.69
N PHE A 104 5.12 11.63 7.49
CA PHE A 104 5.91 11.06 8.56
C PHE A 104 6.42 12.14 9.52
N LEU A 105 6.88 13.27 8.98
CA LEU A 105 7.36 14.40 9.79
C LEU A 105 6.23 15.14 10.52
N GLU A 106 5.00 15.12 10.02
CA GLU A 106 3.81 15.63 10.73
C GLU A 106 3.47 14.73 11.94
N VAL A 107 3.52 13.41 11.75
CA VAL A 107 3.17 12.45 12.81
C VAL A 107 4.30 12.30 13.84
N PHE A 108 5.56 12.34 13.40
CA PHE A 108 6.75 12.12 14.21
C PHE A 108 7.77 13.26 14.04
N PRO A 109 7.48 14.49 14.46
CA PRO A 109 8.39 15.62 14.29
C PRO A 109 9.74 15.43 14.99
N GLU A 110 9.75 14.69 16.11
CA GLU A 110 10.96 14.37 16.87
C GLU A 110 11.93 13.45 16.11
N SER A 111 11.49 12.80 15.04
CA SER A 111 12.35 11.96 14.18
C SER A 111 13.47 12.73 13.49
N ILE A 112 13.33 14.05 13.34
CA ILE A 112 14.39 14.94 12.83
C ILE A 112 15.50 15.05 13.87
N ARG A 113 15.12 15.32 15.13
CA ARG A 113 16.07 15.49 16.24
C ARG A 113 16.76 14.18 16.61
N SER A 114 16.05 13.06 16.55
CA SER A 114 16.63 11.74 16.84
C SER A 114 17.49 11.18 15.70
N GLY A 115 17.45 11.78 14.51
CA GLY A 115 18.14 11.30 13.31
C GLY A 115 17.42 10.14 12.61
N LEU A 116 16.31 9.64 13.14
CA LEU A 116 15.56 8.51 12.57
C LEU A 116 15.10 8.79 11.13
N PHE A 117 14.70 10.04 10.83
CA PHE A 117 14.34 10.43 9.47
C PHE A 117 15.50 10.21 8.48
N VAL A 118 16.71 10.64 8.87
CA VAL A 118 17.92 10.49 8.04
C VAL A 118 18.22 9.01 7.83
N CYS A 119 18.11 8.19 8.88
CA CYS A 119 18.29 6.74 8.75
C CYS A 119 17.29 6.13 7.75
N PHE A 120 16.03 6.55 7.75
CA PHE A 120 15.06 6.06 6.76
C PHE A 120 15.38 6.52 5.34
N VAL A 121 15.89 7.74 5.16
CA VAL A 121 16.41 8.20 3.86
C VAL A 121 17.57 7.31 3.41
N GLU A 122 18.49 6.94 4.30
CA GLU A 122 19.59 6.03 3.98
C GLU A 122 19.12 4.62 3.64
N VAL A 123 18.14 4.08 4.37
CA VAL A 123 17.50 2.80 4.05
C VAL A 123 16.92 2.85 2.64
N ALA A 124 16.14 3.88 2.30
CA ALA A 124 15.50 4.02 1.00
C ALA A 124 16.51 4.18 -0.15
N THR A 125 17.54 4.99 0.06
CA THR A 125 18.47 5.38 -1.02
C THR A 125 19.66 4.43 -1.17
N LYS A 126 20.21 3.94 -0.06
CA LYS A 126 21.44 3.12 -0.03
C LYS A 126 21.19 1.64 0.23
N ASP A 127 19.95 1.24 0.51
CA ASP A 127 19.59 -0.14 0.92
C ASP A 127 20.35 -0.60 2.18
N GLN A 128 20.66 0.37 3.05
CA GLN A 128 21.31 0.10 4.32
C GLN A 128 20.23 -0.19 5.36
N LYS A 129 20.16 -1.43 5.84
CA LYS A 129 19.24 -1.80 6.92
C LYS A 129 19.52 -0.97 8.17
N PHE A 130 18.44 -0.56 8.83
CA PHE A 130 18.52 0.16 10.09
C PHE A 130 18.01 -0.73 11.22
N HIS A 131 18.74 -0.76 12.33
CA HIS A 131 18.35 -1.47 13.55
C HIS A 131 18.88 -0.70 14.74
N ASP A 132 17.97 -0.19 15.58
CA ASP A 132 18.35 0.51 16.81
C ASP A 132 17.23 0.47 17.87
N TYR A 133 17.55 0.95 19.06
CA TYR A 133 16.63 1.12 20.17
C TYR A 133 16.42 2.60 20.47
N ILE A 134 15.16 3.04 20.50
CA ILE A 134 14.80 4.40 20.92
C ILE A 134 14.02 4.35 22.23
N SER A 135 14.23 5.35 23.09
CA SER A 135 13.36 5.57 24.25
C SER A 135 12.54 6.84 24.09
N PHE A 136 11.36 6.80 24.70
CA PHE A 136 10.48 7.94 24.80
C PHE A 136 9.67 7.85 26.08
N VAL A 137 9.09 8.97 26.49
CA VAL A 137 8.23 9.03 27.68
C VAL A 137 6.79 8.96 27.23
N ASP A 138 6.08 7.92 27.67
CA ASP A 138 4.65 7.74 27.48
C ASP A 138 3.95 7.72 28.84
N ARG A 139 2.99 8.63 29.06
CA ARG A 139 2.24 8.77 30.32
C ARG A 139 3.14 8.77 31.58
N GLY A 140 4.32 9.37 31.48
CA GLY A 140 5.30 9.48 32.57
C GLY A 140 6.14 8.22 32.81
N GLN A 141 6.02 7.19 31.98
CA GLN A 141 6.87 6.00 32.02
C GLN A 141 7.82 6.00 30.83
N GLU A 142 9.09 5.67 31.07
CA GLU A 142 10.04 5.45 29.98
C GLU A 142 9.71 4.14 29.27
N LYS A 143 9.43 4.22 27.98
CA LYS A 143 9.25 3.08 27.09
C LYS A 143 10.43 2.95 26.15
N TRP A 144 10.70 1.72 25.76
CA TRP A 144 11.77 1.37 24.82
C TRP A 144 11.20 0.65 23.61
N LEU A 145 11.49 1.18 22.43
CA LEU A 145 11.15 0.56 21.15
C LEU A 145 12.41 0.08 20.46
N GLU A 146 12.41 -1.18 20.06
CA GLU A 146 13.31 -1.68 19.03
C GLU A 146 12.73 -1.34 17.66
N ILE A 147 13.53 -0.76 16.79
CA ILE A 147 13.16 -0.41 15.42
C ILE A 147 14.05 -1.21 14.48
N TYR A 148 13.43 -1.93 13.55
CA TYR A 148 14.12 -2.58 12.44
C TYR A 148 13.50 -2.11 11.12
N ALA A 149 14.28 -1.48 10.26
CA ALA A 149 13.81 -0.95 8.98
C ALA A 149 14.63 -1.46 7.80
N ILE A 150 13.93 -1.82 6.73
CA ILE A 150 14.49 -2.33 5.48
C ILE A 150 13.92 -1.59 4.29
N LYS A 151 14.66 -1.60 3.18
CA LYS A 151 14.16 -1.12 1.90
C LYS A 151 13.11 -2.08 1.36
N ASN A 152 12.11 -1.51 0.72
CA ASN A 152 11.05 -2.18 -0.03
C ASN A 152 11.00 -1.53 -1.43
N ASP A 153 10.46 -2.23 -2.42
CA ASP A 153 10.23 -1.72 -3.79
C ASP A 153 9.62 -0.31 -3.84
N THR A 154 8.73 0.04 -2.91
CA THR A 154 8.05 1.34 -2.86
C THR A 154 8.62 2.31 -1.83
N GLY A 155 9.62 1.92 -1.02
CA GLY A 155 10.18 2.80 0.01
C GLY A 155 10.82 2.04 1.17
N VAL A 156 10.28 2.22 2.37
CA VAL A 156 10.82 1.65 3.62
C VAL A 156 9.73 0.90 4.36
N VAL A 157 10.04 -0.27 4.90
CA VAL A 157 9.20 -0.96 5.88
C VAL A 157 9.92 -0.97 7.21
N ALA A 158 9.28 -0.46 8.26
CA ALA A 158 9.79 -0.47 9.61
C ALA A 158 8.92 -1.36 10.52
N THR A 159 9.59 -2.11 11.39
CA THR A 159 9.00 -2.92 12.44
C THR A 159 9.37 -2.30 13.79
N PHE A 160 8.38 -2.12 14.65
CA PHE A 160 8.48 -1.53 15.98
C PHE A 160 8.09 -2.57 17.02
N THR A 161 8.98 -2.85 17.96
CA THR A 161 8.73 -3.81 19.04
C THR A 161 8.88 -3.11 20.37
N ASP A 162 7.85 -3.16 21.22
CA ASP A 162 7.98 -2.69 22.61
C ASP A 162 8.84 -3.69 23.39
N VAL A 163 10.03 -3.23 23.80
CA VAL A 163 11.01 -4.01 24.55
C VAL A 163 11.17 -3.52 25.99
N THR A 164 10.26 -2.67 26.47
CA THR A 164 10.30 -2.05 27.80
C THR A 164 10.45 -3.10 28.91
N LEU A 165 9.64 -4.16 28.86
CA LEU A 165 9.71 -5.26 29.84
C LEU A 165 11.00 -6.07 29.73
N LYS A 166 11.48 -6.34 28.51
CA LYS A 166 12.68 -7.15 28.25
C LYS A 166 13.92 -6.43 28.76
N LYS A 167 14.02 -5.13 28.50
CA LYS A 167 15.13 -4.29 28.95
C LYS A 167 15.20 -4.18 30.48
N ASN A 168 14.05 -4.02 31.14
CA ASN A 168 13.97 -3.99 32.60
C ASN A 168 14.37 -5.31 33.27
N MET A 169 14.39 -6.43 32.55
CA MET A 169 14.85 -7.72 33.06
C MET A 169 16.32 -8.03 32.73
N SER A 170 16.80 -7.67 31.53
CA SER A 170 18.15 -8.04 31.10
C SER A 170 19.24 -7.07 31.56
N TRP A 171 18.90 -5.83 31.92
CA TRP A 171 19.88 -4.78 32.26
C TRP A 171 19.80 -4.37 33.74
N ARG A 172 19.38 -5.30 34.61
CA ARG A 172 19.56 -5.19 36.06
C ARG A 172 20.87 -5.82 36.50
#